data_AF-B3A016-F1
#
_entry.id   AF-B3A016-F1
#
_cell.length_a   1.000
_cell.length_b   1.000
_cell.length_c   1.000
_cell.angle_alpha   90.00
_cell.angle_beta   90.00
_cell.angle_gamma   90.00
#
_symmetry.space_group_name_H-M   'P 1'
#
loop_
_entity.id
_entity.type
_entity.pdbx_description
1 polymer ?
#
loop_
_entity_poly.entity_id
_entity_poly.type
_entity_poly.pdbx_seq_one_letter_code
_entity_poly.pdbx_strand_id
1 'polypeptide(L)'
;MAAVLSLPSSSSVFFLFLTTIFLLSISSWEVEAHPVSALINEKLYNNLFLHKDDTACPANNFYTYSSFIRATKYFPRFGTTGSLATRKREIAAFLAQISHETTGGWAT
;
A
#
# COMPACT_ATOMS: atom_id res chain seq x y z
N MET A 1 -3.74 57.10 20.73
CA MET A 1 -2.64 56.17 21.04
C MET A 1 -2.34 55.37 19.78
N ALA A 2 -1.35 55.79 18.99
CA ALA A 2 -0.96 55.08 17.77
C ALA A 2 0.03 53.97 18.17
N ALA A 3 -0.36 52.71 17.94
CA ALA A 3 0.52 51.57 18.15
C ALA A 3 1.64 51.63 17.10
N VAL A 4 2.86 51.92 17.55
CA VAL A 4 4.06 51.85 16.73
C VAL A 4 4.28 50.37 16.42
N LEU A 5 3.93 49.96 15.19
CA LEU A 5 4.27 48.64 14.67
C LEU A 5 5.78 48.60 14.47
N SER A 6 6.51 48.16 15.49
CA SER A 6 7.96 47.93 15.43
C SER A 6 8.25 46.90 14.34
N LEU A 7 8.95 47.33 13.29
CA LEU A 7 9.40 46.48 12.19
C LEU A 7 10.31 45.36 12.75
N PRO A 8 10.06 44.08 12.40
CA PRO A 8 10.88 42.99 12.89
C PRO A 8 12.32 43.11 12.38
N SER A 9 13.30 42.71 13.20
CA SER A 9 14.71 42.71 12.81
C SER A 9 14.97 41.74 11.66
N SER A 10 15.96 42.06 10.80
CA SER A 10 16.31 41.26 9.61
C SER A 10 16.57 39.78 9.90
N SER A 11 17.01 39.44 11.11
CA SER A 11 17.23 38.07 11.56
C SER A 11 15.91 37.33 11.84
N SER A 12 14.91 38.01 12.39
CA SER A 12 13.60 37.41 12.71
C SER A 12 12.83 37.01 11.45
N VAL A 13 12.90 37.83 10.40
CA VAL A 13 12.31 37.52 9.08
C VAL A 13 12.97 36.30 8.43
N PHE A 14 14.29 36.16 8.58
CA PHE A 14 15.05 35.01 8.06
C PHE A 14 14.68 33.70 8.74
N PHE A 15 14.51 33.70 10.08
CA PHE A 15 14.07 32.51 10.82
C PHE A 15 12.65 32.08 10.45
N LEU A 16 11.72 33.02 10.28
CA LEU A 16 10.36 32.73 9.81
C LEU A 16 10.34 32.17 8.37
N PHE A 17 11.28 32.60 7.52
CA PHE A 17 11.42 32.06 6.17
C PHE A 17 11.97 30.62 6.17
N LEU A 18 12.95 30.34 7.04
CA LEU A 18 13.52 29.00 7.19
C LEU A 18 12.53 27.98 7.77
N THR A 19 11.72 28.39 8.75
CA THR A 19 10.70 27.50 9.33
C THR A 19 9.55 27.24 8.38
N THR A 20 9.14 28.21 7.58
CA THR A 20 8.11 28.00 6.54
C THR A 20 8.60 27.09 5.41
N ILE A 21 9.86 27.25 4.96
CA ILE A 21 10.49 26.33 3.99
C ILE A 21 10.62 24.90 4.55
N PHE A 22 11.00 24.75 5.83
CA PHE A 22 11.12 23.45 6.48
C PHE A 22 9.75 22.77 6.65
N LEU A 23 8.71 23.52 7.04
CA LEU A 23 7.34 22.99 7.17
C LEU A 23 6.71 22.65 5.81
N LEU A 24 6.98 23.43 4.76
CA LEU A 24 6.56 23.12 3.38
C LEU A 24 7.30 21.91 2.79
N SER A 25 8.50 21.59 3.28
CA SER A 25 9.24 20.40 2.86
C SER A 25 8.68 19.12 3.49
N ILE A 26 8.01 19.21 4.65
CA ILE A 26 7.41 18.05 5.33
C ILE A 26 6.11 17.61 4.63
N SER A 27 5.39 18.51 3.95
CA SER A 27 4.12 18.19 3.27
C SER A 27 4.26 17.42 1.95
N SER A 28 5.48 17.22 1.44
CA SER A 28 5.70 16.71 0.07
C SER A 28 5.98 15.21 -0.03
N TRP A 29 5.93 14.45 1.08
CA TRP A 29 5.83 13.00 0.97
C TRP A 29 4.37 12.59 0.86
N GLU A 30 3.85 12.74 -0.36
CA GLU A 30 2.67 11.99 -0.77
C GLU A 30 2.98 10.50 -0.64
N VAL A 31 2.39 9.86 0.37
CA VAL A 31 2.29 8.40 0.41
C VAL A 31 1.30 8.02 -0.67
N GLU A 32 1.81 7.80 -1.86
CA GLU A 32 1.05 7.38 -3.05
C GLU A 32 0.30 6.06 -2.73
N ALA A 33 -0.97 6.20 -2.35
CA ALA A 33 -1.83 5.13 -1.88
C ALA A 33 -2.35 4.31 -3.07
N HIS A 34 -1.48 3.49 -3.65
CA HIS A 34 -1.85 2.59 -4.74
C HIS A 34 -2.96 1.60 -4.32
N PRO A 35 -3.93 1.25 -5.16
CA PRO A 35 -4.85 0.15 -4.86
C PRO A 35 -4.10 -1.20 -4.84
N VAL A 36 -4.64 -2.21 -4.15
CA VAL A 36 -4.05 -3.56 -4.12
C VAL A 36 -3.84 -4.13 -5.54
N SER A 37 -4.76 -3.83 -6.47
CA SER A 37 -4.67 -4.23 -7.88
C SER A 37 -3.46 -3.65 -8.62
N ALA A 38 -2.86 -2.57 -8.14
CA ALA A 38 -1.62 -2.02 -8.70
C ALA A 38 -0.36 -2.75 -8.18
N LEU A 39 -0.46 -3.41 -7.01
CA LEU A 39 0.65 -4.18 -6.42
C LEU A 39 0.65 -5.65 -6.85
N ILE A 40 -0.55 -6.24 -6.97
CA ILE A 40 -0.80 -7.59 -7.47
C ILE A 40 -1.78 -7.44 -8.62
N ASN A 41 -1.27 -7.49 -9.85
CA ASN A 41 -2.12 -7.57 -11.04
C ASN A 41 -2.52 -9.03 -11.30
N GLU A 42 -3.49 -9.23 -12.20
CA GLU A 42 -4.04 -10.56 -12.51
C GLU A 42 -2.98 -11.55 -12.98
N LYS A 43 -2.03 -11.10 -13.82
CA LYS A 43 -0.93 -11.95 -14.30
C LYS A 43 -0.07 -12.44 -13.14
N LEU A 44 0.30 -11.57 -12.21
CA LEU A 44 1.08 -11.94 -11.04
C LEU A 44 0.28 -12.86 -10.11
N TYR A 45 -1.01 -12.59 -9.90
CA TYR A 45 -1.90 -13.46 -9.12
C TYR A 45 -1.93 -14.88 -9.71
N ASN A 46 -2.16 -15.02 -11.01
CA ASN A 46 -2.19 -16.32 -11.68
C ASN A 46 -0.83 -17.03 -11.63
N ASN A 47 0.28 -16.29 -11.71
CA ASN A 47 1.63 -16.85 -11.55
C ASN A 47 1.92 -17.34 -10.13
N LEU A 48 1.42 -16.65 -9.10
CA LEU A 48 1.56 -17.08 -7.70
C LEU A 48 0.78 -18.37 -7.42
N PHE A 49 -0.32 -18.58 -8.13
CA PHE A 49 -1.22 -19.71 -7.95
C PHE A 49 -1.37 -20.55 -9.21
N LEU A 50 -0.23 -20.97 -9.80
CA LEU A 50 -0.16 -21.61 -11.11
C LEU A 50 -1.10 -22.82 -11.27
N HIS A 51 -1.30 -23.60 -10.21
CA HIS A 51 -2.04 -24.86 -10.23
C HIS A 51 -3.45 -24.79 -9.61
N LYS A 52 -3.92 -23.61 -9.16
CA LYS A 52 -5.18 -23.53 -8.40
C LYS A 52 -6.42 -23.96 -9.19
N ASP A 53 -6.35 -23.86 -10.52
CA ASP A 53 -7.44 -24.17 -11.45
C ASP A 53 -7.16 -25.45 -12.26
N ASP A 54 -6.16 -26.26 -11.86
CA ASP A 54 -5.97 -27.57 -12.47
C ASP A 54 -7.20 -28.46 -12.20
N THR A 55 -7.50 -29.38 -13.13
CA THR A 55 -8.67 -30.26 -13.01
C THR A 55 -8.62 -31.18 -11.78
N ALA A 56 -7.41 -31.41 -11.23
CA ALA A 56 -7.21 -32.15 -9.99
C ALA A 56 -7.66 -31.38 -8.74
N CYS A 57 -7.84 -30.06 -8.81
CA CYS A 57 -8.22 -29.22 -7.69
C CYS A 57 -9.76 -29.11 -7.57
N PRO A 58 -10.37 -29.50 -6.43
CA PRO A 58 -11.83 -29.40 -6.25
C PRO A 58 -12.37 -27.97 -6.31
N ALA A 59 -11.53 -26.97 -6.00
CA ALA A 59 -11.88 -25.55 -6.00
C ALA A 59 -11.56 -24.84 -7.33
N ASN A 60 -11.45 -25.58 -8.43
CA ASN A 60 -11.18 -25.04 -9.77
C ASN A 60 -12.16 -23.90 -10.13
N ASN A 61 -11.64 -22.75 -10.57
CA ASN A 61 -12.39 -21.53 -10.91
C ASN A 61 -13.10 -20.84 -9.74
N PHE A 62 -12.89 -21.28 -8.49
CA PHE A 62 -13.53 -20.67 -7.32
C PHE A 62 -12.78 -19.40 -6.86
N TYR A 63 -11.45 -19.46 -6.77
CA TYR A 63 -10.61 -18.34 -6.32
C TYR A 63 -10.16 -17.47 -7.49
N THR A 64 -11.05 -16.58 -7.96
CA THR A 64 -10.76 -15.67 -9.07
C THR A 64 -10.03 -14.40 -8.62
N TYR A 65 -9.23 -13.79 -9.51
CA TYR A 65 -8.60 -12.49 -9.24
C TYR A 65 -9.64 -11.39 -8.96
N SER A 66 -10.76 -11.42 -9.68
CA SER A 66 -11.84 -10.44 -9.50
C SER A 66 -12.49 -10.54 -8.12
N SER A 67 -12.67 -11.75 -7.58
CA SER A 67 -13.20 -11.93 -6.21
C SER A 67 -12.19 -11.48 -5.16
N PHE A 68 -10.90 -11.74 -5.35
CA PHE A 68 -9.83 -11.22 -4.49
C PHE A 68 -9.84 -9.69 -4.43
N ILE A 69 -9.80 -9.00 -5.57
CA ILE A 69 -9.82 -7.52 -5.61
C ILE A 69 -11.14 -6.95 -5.08
N ARG A 70 -12.27 -7.64 -5.28
CA ARG A 70 -13.54 -7.24 -4.66
C ARG A 70 -13.48 -7.34 -3.14
N ALA A 71 -12.89 -8.42 -2.60
CA ALA A 71 -12.74 -8.62 -1.17
C ALA A 71 -11.86 -7.53 -0.53
N THR A 72 -10.76 -7.15 -1.18
CA THR A 72 -9.86 -6.11 -0.62
C THR A 72 -10.55 -4.75 -0.44
N LYS A 73 -11.60 -4.45 -1.22
CA LYS A 73 -12.37 -3.20 -1.07
C LYS A 73 -13.15 -3.12 0.25
N TYR A 74 -13.46 -4.26 0.87
CA TYR A 74 -14.10 -4.29 2.19
C TYR A 74 -13.11 -4.07 3.34
N PHE A 75 -11.80 -4.16 3.06
CA PHE A 75 -10.73 -3.98 4.05
C PHE A 75 -9.78 -2.86 3.57
N PRO A 76 -10.18 -1.58 3.63
CA PRO A 76 -9.46 -0.48 2.99
C PRO A 76 -8.02 -0.27 3.52
N ARG A 77 -7.68 -0.85 4.68
CA ARG A 77 -6.33 -0.79 5.27
C ARG A 77 -5.39 -1.92 4.79
N PHE A 78 -5.95 -2.97 4.17
CA PHE A 78 -5.19 -4.12 3.69
C PHE A 78 -4.37 -3.75 2.46
N GLY A 79 -3.06 -3.96 2.52
CA GLY A 79 -2.14 -3.69 1.40
C GLY A 79 -1.98 -2.21 1.06
N THR A 80 -2.44 -1.30 1.93
CA THR A 80 -2.40 0.16 1.75
C THR A 80 -1.63 0.88 2.86
N THR A 81 -1.20 0.16 3.90
CA THR A 81 -0.54 0.76 5.07
C THR A 81 1.00 0.68 5.00
N GLY A 82 1.68 1.81 5.22
CA GLY A 82 3.14 1.88 5.30
C GLY A 82 3.84 2.01 3.95
N SER A 83 5.16 1.75 3.93
CA SER A 83 5.97 1.85 2.71
C SER A 83 5.54 0.84 1.64
N LEU A 84 5.88 1.10 0.38
CA LEU A 84 5.63 0.16 -0.73
C LEU A 84 6.12 -1.27 -0.42
N ALA A 85 7.31 -1.40 0.17
CA ALA A 85 7.86 -2.68 0.57
C ALA A 85 7.02 -3.37 1.67
N THR A 86 6.51 -2.60 2.64
CA THR A 86 5.64 -3.12 3.72
C THR A 86 4.33 -3.64 3.15
N ARG A 87 3.72 -2.90 2.22
CA ARG A 87 2.46 -3.25 1.59
C ARG A 87 2.58 -4.51 0.72
N LYS A 88 3.66 -4.61 -0.07
CA LYS A 88 3.97 -5.84 -0.83
C LYS A 88 4.19 -7.03 0.11
N ARG A 89 4.88 -6.82 1.24
CA ARG A 89 5.12 -7.86 2.24
C ARG A 89 3.83 -8.33 2.92
N GLU A 90 2.94 -7.41 3.29
CA GLU A 90 1.62 -7.74 3.87
C GLU A 90 0.82 -8.63 2.92
N ILE A 91 0.70 -8.23 1.65
CA ILE A 91 -0.05 -9.01 0.66
C ILE A 91 0.61 -10.38 0.42
N ALA A 92 1.94 -10.43 0.30
CA ALA A 92 2.67 -11.68 0.13
C ALA A 92 2.49 -12.62 1.32
N ALA A 93 2.57 -12.10 2.55
CA ALA A 93 2.36 -12.89 3.77
C ALA A 93 0.94 -13.43 3.85
N PHE A 94 -0.07 -12.60 3.57
CA PHE A 94 -1.46 -13.04 3.55
C PHE A 94 -1.69 -14.15 2.51
N LEU A 95 -1.25 -13.95 1.28
CA LEU A 95 -1.42 -14.93 0.20
C LEU A 95 -0.66 -16.22 0.50
N ALA A 96 0.55 -16.14 1.04
CA ALA A 96 1.33 -17.33 1.42
C ALA A 96 0.63 -18.15 2.51
N GLN A 97 0.00 -17.50 3.49
CA GLN A 97 -0.73 -18.20 4.54
C GLN A 97 -1.95 -18.92 3.98
N ILE A 98 -2.73 -18.25 3.13
CA ILE A 98 -3.86 -18.88 2.46
C ILE A 98 -3.40 -20.04 1.56
N SER A 99 -2.31 -19.87 0.81
CA SER A 99 -1.72 -20.94 0.00
C SER A 99 -1.40 -22.17 0.84
N HIS A 100 -0.84 -21.99 2.03
CA HIS A 100 -0.50 -23.09 2.93
C HIS A 100 -1.76 -23.81 3.42
N GLU A 101 -2.78 -23.07 3.87
CA GLU A 101 -4.04 -23.65 4.35
C GLU A 101 -4.83 -24.38 3.26
N THR A 102 -4.67 -23.98 1.99
CA THR A 102 -5.37 -24.59 0.85
C THR A 102 -4.43 -25.36 -0.09
N THR A 103 -3.25 -25.76 0.38
CA THR A 103 -2.28 -26.43 -0.49
C THR A 103 -2.79 -27.81 -0.94
N GLY A 104 -2.70 -28.08 -2.24
CA GLY A 104 -2.90 -29.41 -2.82
C GLY A 104 -1.59 -30.07 -3.26
N GLY A 105 -0.44 -29.42 -3.00
CA GLY A 105 0.87 -29.90 -3.43
C GLY A 105 1.40 -31.02 -2.53
N TRP A 106 2.23 -31.88 -3.10
CA TRP A 106 3.01 -32.90 -2.40
C TRP A 106 4.51 -32.64 -2.64
N ALA A 107 5.37 -33.24 -1.82
CA ALA A 107 6.80 -33.23 -2.08
C ALA A 107 7.07 -33.99 -3.38
N THR A 108 7.64 -33.32 -4.38
CA THR A 108 8.07 -33.89 -5.66
C THR A 108 9.55 -34.22 -5.65
#